data_AF-A0A1E7X9R6-F1
#
_entry.id   AF-A0A1E7X9R6-F1
#
_cell.length_a   1.000
_cell.length_b   1.000
_cell.length_c   1.000
_cell.angle_alpha   90.00
_cell.angle_beta   90.00
_cell.angle_gamma   90.00
#
_symmetry.space_group_name_H-M   'P 1'
#
loop_
_entity.id
_entity.type
_entity.pdbx_description
1 polymer ?
#
loop_
_entity_poly.entity_id
_entity_poly.type
_entity_poly.pdbx_seq_one_letter_code
_entity_poly.pdbx_strand_id
1 'polypeptide(L)'
;MENESNYELYKKLNPRCFSEAMVARIARTELERRADKGDGEARMLLELQKLEPARKPLYGHVVHSISERPTRKFVYTLRLKRKD
;
A
#
# COMPACT_ATOMS: atom_id res chain seq x y z
N MET A 1 -4.33 -6.62 17.73
CA MET A 1 -3.35 -7.40 16.94
C MET A 1 -2.48 -8.30 17.83
N GLU A 2 -2.88 -8.62 19.06
CA GLU A 2 -1.96 -9.23 20.05
C GLU A 2 -1.70 -10.73 19.87
N ASN A 3 -2.38 -11.41 18.92
CA ASN A 3 -2.22 -12.85 18.67
C ASN A 3 -1.98 -13.22 17.20
N GLU A 4 -1.55 -12.29 16.34
CA GLU A 4 -1.23 -12.65 14.96
C GLU A 4 0.13 -13.34 14.87
N SER A 5 0.15 -14.53 14.25
CA SER A 5 1.37 -15.26 13.94
C SER A 5 2.26 -14.46 12.98
N ASN A 6 3.57 -14.65 13.05
CA ASN A 6 4.55 -14.01 12.16
C ASN A 6 4.20 -14.23 10.68
N TYR A 7 3.68 -15.41 10.34
CA TYR A 7 3.27 -15.73 8.97
C TYR A 7 2.04 -14.95 8.50
N GLU A 8 1.08 -14.66 9.40
CA GLU A 8 -0.08 -13.84 9.08
C GLU A 8 0.31 -12.37 8.86
N LEU A 9 1.28 -11.88 9.62
CA LEU A 9 1.88 -10.56 9.38
C LEU A 9 2.60 -10.52 8.03
N TYR A 10 3.34 -11.58 7.69
CA TYR A 10 4.05 -11.68 6.40
C TYR A 10 3.10 -11.62 5.19
N LYS A 11 1.97 -12.34 5.23
CA LYS A 11 0.98 -12.31 4.13
C LYS A 11 0.48 -10.90 3.84
N LYS A 12 0.37 -10.05 4.88
CA LYS A 12 -0.11 -8.68 4.78
C LYS A 12 0.93 -7.70 4.23
N LEU A 13 2.20 -8.09 4.10
CA LEU A 13 3.27 -7.24 3.57
C LEU A 13 3.13 -6.93 2.07
N ASN A 14 2.29 -7.69 1.37
CA ASN A 14 2.02 -7.53 -0.06
C ASN A 14 0.61 -6.95 -0.27
N PRO A 15 0.42 -5.63 -0.09
CA PRO A 15 -0.89 -5.02 -0.26
C PRO A 15 -1.36 -5.17 -1.71
N ARG A 16 -2.69 -5.25 -1.89
CA ARG A 16 -3.39 -5.24 -3.19
C ARG A 16 -4.23 -3.98 -3.47
N CYS A 17 -4.35 -3.07 -2.51
CA CYS A 17 -4.97 -1.77 -2.71
C CYS A 17 -4.43 -0.74 -1.69
N PHE A 18 -4.80 0.53 -1.82
CA PHE A 18 -4.36 1.60 -0.92
C PHE A 18 -4.73 1.34 0.55
N SER A 19 -5.93 0.84 0.83
CA SER A 19 -6.34 0.51 2.21
C SER A 19 -5.48 -0.59 2.82
N GLU A 20 -5.09 -1.59 2.02
CA GLU A 20 -4.17 -2.64 2.46
C GLU A 20 -2.74 -2.13 2.68
N ALA A 21 -2.32 -1.05 2.01
CA ALA A 21 -0.98 -0.49 2.20
C ALA A 21 -0.76 0.04 3.63
N MET A 22 -1.81 0.59 4.26
CA MET A 22 -1.75 1.01 5.66
C MET A 22 -1.58 -0.18 6.59
N VAL A 23 -2.29 -1.29 6.32
CA VAL A 23 -2.17 -2.54 7.08
C VAL A 23 -0.79 -3.18 6.89
N ALA A 24 -0.28 -3.19 5.67
CA ALA A 24 1.06 -3.68 5.35
C ALA A 24 2.15 -2.93 6.11
N ARG A 25 2.03 -1.61 6.23
CA ARG A 25 2.94 -0.79 7.04
C ARG A 25 2.92 -1.20 8.51
N ILE A 26 1.73 -1.37 9.10
CA ILE A 26 1.61 -1.78 10.51
C ILE A 26 2.19 -3.19 10.72
N ALA A 27 1.88 -4.13 9.82
CA ALA A 27 2.39 -5.50 9.88
C ALA A 27 3.92 -5.56 9.78
N ARG A 28 4.51 -4.72 8.93
CA ARG A 28 5.96 -4.57 8.80
C ARG A 28 6.60 -4.07 10.09
N THR A 29 6.05 -3.01 10.69
CA THR A 29 6.58 -2.46 11.95
C THR A 29 6.52 -3.47 13.09
N GLU A 30 5.47 -4.30 13.17
CA GLU A 30 5.40 -5.35 14.19
C GLU A 30 6.40 -6.48 13.93
N LEU A 31 6.62 -6.89 12.69
CA LEU A 31 7.66 -7.87 12.34
C LEU A 31 9.07 -7.35 12.65
N GLU A 32 9.36 -6.09 12.34
CA GLU A 32 10.62 -5.43 12.68
C GLU A 32 10.81 -5.41 14.21
N ARG A 33 9.78 -5.03 14.97
CA ARG A 33 9.81 -5.05 16.44
C ARG A 33 10.07 -6.44 17.01
N ARG A 34 9.50 -7.50 16.41
CA ARG A 34 9.72 -8.89 16.84
C ARG A 34 11.13 -9.36 16.50
N ALA A 35 11.63 -9.03 15.31
CA ALA A 35 13.00 -9.32 14.91
C ALA A 35 14.01 -8.67 15.87
N ASP A 36 13.77 -7.42 16.28
CA ASP A 36 14.62 -6.71 17.24
C ASP A 36 14.59 -7.33 18.65
N LYS A 37 13.50 -8.02 19.00
CA LYS A 37 13.37 -8.79 20.25
C LYS A 37 14.03 -10.17 20.19
N GLY A 38 14.64 -10.55 19.06
CA GLY A 38 15.32 -11.83 18.89
C GLY A 38 14.46 -12.92 18.27
N ASP A 39 13.29 -12.60 17.71
CA ASP A 39 12.48 -13.55 16.94
C ASP A 39 13.15 -13.82 15.58
N GLY A 40 13.82 -14.97 15.48
CA GLY A 40 14.52 -15.39 14.27
C GLY A 40 13.59 -15.63 13.07
N GLU A 41 12.35 -16.03 13.32
CA GLU A 41 11.37 -16.24 12.25
C GLU A 41 10.95 -14.91 11.63
N ALA A 42 10.68 -13.90 12.47
CA ALA A 42 10.34 -12.57 12.00
C ALA A 42 11.47 -11.96 11.15
N ARG A 43 12.73 -12.14 11.57
CA ARG A 43 13.90 -11.70 10.82
C ARG A 43 14.02 -12.43 9.47
N MET A 44 13.83 -13.75 9.46
CA MET A 44 13.84 -14.54 8.23
C MET A 44 12.77 -14.07 7.24
N LEU A 45 11.55 -13.82 7.70
CA LEU A 45 10.44 -13.35 6.87
C LEU A 45 10.70 -11.96 6.27
N LEU A 46 11.34 -11.06 7.04
CA LEU A 46 11.74 -9.75 6.52
C LEU A 46 12.83 -9.86 5.44
N GLU A 47 13.78 -10.79 5.58
CA GLU A 47 14.78 -11.05 4.54
C GLU A 47 14.16 -11.69 3.29
N LEU A 48 13.23 -12.63 3.45
CA LEU A 48 12.48 -13.20 2.32
C LEU A 48 11.73 -12.11 1.54
N GLN A 49 11.11 -11.16 2.23
CA GLN A 49 10.42 -10.04 1.57
C GLN A 49 11.37 -9.14 0.76
N LYS A 50 12.64 -8.99 1.16
CA LYS A 50 13.64 -8.22 0.40
C LYS A 50 14.11 -8.98 -0.85
N LEU A 51 14.14 -10.31 -0.78
CA LEU A 51 14.51 -11.18 -1.89
C LEU A 51 13.36 -11.39 -2.88
N GLU A 52 12.11 -11.26 -2.45
CA GLU A 52 10.97 -11.32 -3.37
C GLU A 52 11.10 -10.19 -4.42
N PRO A 53 11.00 -10.53 -5.72
CA PRO A 53 11.03 -9.52 -6.76
C PRO A 53 9.89 -8.54 -6.50
N ALA A 54 10.18 -7.24 -6.58
CA ALA A 54 9.21 -6.18 -6.35
C ALA A 54 7.94 -6.48 -7.17
N ARG A 55 6.89 -6.95 -6.50
CA ARG A 55 5.62 -7.26 -7.14
C ARG A 55 5.12 -5.95 -7.72
N LYS A 56 4.77 -5.98 -9.02
CA LYS A 56 4.37 -4.79 -9.79
C LYS A 56 3.46 -3.91 -8.92
N PRO A 57 3.76 -2.61 -8.80
CA PRO A 57 3.01 -1.74 -7.94
C PRO A 57 1.53 -1.82 -8.32
N LEU A 58 0.70 -1.87 -7.30
CA LEU A 58 -0.70 -1.53 -7.45
C LEU A 58 -0.77 -0.14 -8.02
N TYR A 59 -1.76 0.07 -8.88
CA TYR A 59 -1.89 1.21 -9.76
C TYR A 59 -1.11 1.05 -11.06
N GLY A 60 -1.79 0.40 -12.01
CA GLY A 60 -2.03 1.08 -13.27
C GLY A 60 -2.81 2.39 -13.05
N HIS A 61 -2.19 3.39 -12.44
CA HIS A 61 -2.27 4.71 -13.04
C HIS A 61 -1.12 4.69 -14.03
N VAL A 62 -1.44 4.33 -15.27
CA VAL A 62 -0.61 4.79 -16.36
C VAL A 62 -0.70 6.31 -16.24
N VAL A 63 0.28 6.92 -15.59
CA VAL A 63 0.63 8.29 -15.91
C VAL A 63 1.09 8.18 -17.35
N HIS A 64 0.14 8.23 -18.29
CA HIS A 64 0.46 8.72 -19.61
C HIS A 64 1.18 10.02 -19.30
N SER A 65 2.47 10.06 -19.60
CA SER A 65 3.18 11.33 -19.68
C SER A 65 2.21 12.28 -20.36
N ILE A 66 1.79 13.32 -19.64
CA ILE A 66 0.96 14.36 -20.22
C ILE A 66 1.90 15.00 -21.23
N SER A 67 1.92 14.46 -22.45
CA SER A 67 2.43 15.18 -23.60
C SER A 67 1.68 16.50 -23.56
N GLU A 68 2.42 17.61 -23.58
CA GLU A 68 1.94 18.99 -23.48
C GLU A 68 1.03 19.36 -24.67
N ARG A 69 -0.10 18.67 -24.84
CA ARG A 69 -1.14 19.07 -25.78
C ARG A 69 -2.11 19.94 -25.00
N PRO A 70 -2.29 21.21 -25.40
CA PRO A 70 -3.14 22.15 -24.69
C PRO A 70 -4.61 21.83 -24.99
N THR A 71 -5.16 20.81 -24.35
CA THR A 71 -6.62 20.59 -24.37
C THR A 71 -7.23 21.44 -23.26
N ARG A 72 -7.95 22.50 -23.66
CA ARG A 72 -8.72 23.39 -22.77
C ARG A 72 -9.63 22.55 -21.88
N LYS A 73 -9.43 22.62 -20.56
CA LYS A 73 -10.31 21.99 -19.57
C LYS A 73 -11.44 22.96 -19.23
N PHE A 74 -12.66 22.63 -19.61
CA PHE A 74 -13.85 23.36 -19.18
C PHE A 74 -14.37 22.74 -17.89
N VAL A 75 -14.31 23.48 -16.79
CA VAL A 75 -14.88 23.08 -15.51
C VAL A 75 -16.28 23.69 -15.42
N TYR A 76 -17.32 22.85 -15.50
CA TYR A 76 -18.69 23.27 -15.27
C TYR A 76 -19.06 22.99 -13.81
N THR A 77 -19.36 24.04 -13.05
CA THR A 77 -19.89 23.90 -11.69
C THR A 77 -21.41 24.02 -11.73
N LEU A 78 -22.11 22.89 -11.56
CA LEU A 78 -23.57 22.88 -11.43
C LEU A 78 -23.95 23.39 -10.04
N ARG A 79 -24.59 24.56 -9.98
CA ARG A 79 -25.26 25.07 -8.77
C ARG A 79 -26.73 24.69 -8.81
N LEU A 80 -27.10 23.68 -8.02
CA LEU A 80 -28.50 23.37 -7.77
C LEU A 80 -29.08 24.42 -6.81
N LYS A 81 -29.98 25.27 -7.31
CA LYS A 81 -30.82 26.11 -6.45
C LYS A 81 -32.01 25.28 -5.97
N ARG A 82 -32.14 25.16 -4.65
CA ARG A 82 -33.34 24.63 -4.00
C ARG A 82 -34.46 25.65 -4.20
N LYS A 83 -35.59 25.21 -4.74
CA LYS A 83 -36.81 26.01 -4.89
C LYS A 83 -37.57 25.91 -3.57
N ASP A 84 -37.84 27.06 -2.95
CA ASP A 84 -38.72 27.16 -1.77
C ASP A 84 -40.16 26.78 -2.12
#